data_AF-X1MEM6-F1
#
_entry.id   AF-X1MEM6-F1
#
_cell.length_a   1.000
_cell.length_b   1.000
_cell.length_c   1.000
_cell.angle_alpha   90.00
_cell.angle_beta   90.00
_cell.angle_gamma   90.00
#
_symmetry.space_group_name_H-M   'P 1'
#
loop_
_entity.id
_entity.type
_entity.pdbx_description
1 polymer ?
#
loop_
_entity_poly.entity_id
_entity_poly.type
_entity_poly.pdbx_seq_one_letter_code
_entity_poly.pdbx_strand_id
1 'polypeptide(L)'
;MNLLNLYNELSLEDINDFVSTMQEENLTLDFKTINNANLANKDDKRNLAKSLSAFANSSGGLVIWGVAAKKNKRGIDCATGLKEIKDIRLFLSRLNEFTGMAVSPIVDDVRHRIIETSANKGIAITYIPESASGPHMAKMGEDRYYKRSGDSFYRLEHFDLEDMFGRRPRPKLEIYTRNGKIATPVSISIRD
;
A
#
# COMPACT_ATOMS: atom_id res chain seq x y z
N MET A 1 3.41 -8.29 12.47
CA MET A 1 3.74 -6.85 12.61
C MET A 1 2.49 -6.06 12.22
N ASN A 2 2.09 -5.06 13.00
CA ASN A 2 0.93 -4.23 12.65
C ASN A 2 1.38 -3.14 11.66
N LEU A 3 1.00 -3.28 10.38
CA LEU A 3 1.39 -2.34 9.32
C LEU A 3 0.89 -0.92 9.58
N LEU A 4 -0.25 -0.76 10.26
CA LEU A 4 -0.79 0.54 10.59
C LEU A 4 0.06 1.25 11.66
N ASN A 5 0.60 0.50 12.63
CA ASN A 5 1.51 1.07 13.62
C ASN A 5 2.82 1.51 12.96
N LEU A 6 3.40 0.64 12.12
CA LEU A 6 4.59 0.99 11.34
C LEU A 6 4.34 2.23 10.48
N TYR A 7 3.18 2.29 9.82
CA TYR A 7 2.77 3.48 9.07
C TYR A 7 2.74 4.74 9.95
N ASN A 8 2.23 4.70 11.17
CA ASN A 8 2.13 5.89 12.03
C ASN A 8 3.50 6.32 12.57
N GLU A 9 4.39 5.37 12.84
CA GLU A 9 5.66 5.61 13.53
C GLU A 9 6.82 5.94 12.58
N LEU A 10 6.75 5.51 11.31
CA LEU A 10 7.82 5.73 10.33
C LEU A 10 8.29 7.20 10.29
N SER A 11 9.55 7.41 10.63
CA SER A 11 10.20 8.71 10.71
C SER A 11 11.17 8.92 9.55
N LEU A 12 11.74 10.12 9.42
CA LEU A 12 12.78 10.37 8.43
C LEU A 12 14.04 9.52 8.69
N GLU A 13 14.35 9.25 9.96
CA GLU A 13 15.49 8.41 10.36
C GLU A 13 15.31 6.99 9.81
N ASP A 14 14.12 6.39 9.95
CA ASP A 14 13.81 5.08 9.40
C ASP A 14 13.95 5.03 7.87
N ILE A 15 13.56 6.10 7.16
CA ILE A 15 13.73 6.16 5.70
C ILE A 15 15.22 6.24 5.34
N ASN A 16 16.01 7.01 6.08
CA ASN A 16 17.46 7.06 5.88
C ASN A 16 18.11 5.70 6.17
N ASP A 17 17.62 4.98 7.18
CA ASP A 17 18.07 3.62 7.50
C ASP A 17 17.73 2.64 6.39
N PHE A 18 16.53 2.72 5.80
CA PHE A 18 16.19 1.91 4.62
C PHE A 18 17.14 2.17 3.45
N VAL A 19 17.51 3.42 3.21
CA VAL A 19 18.46 3.77 2.15
C VAL A 19 19.87 3.27 2.48
N SER A 20 20.33 3.46 3.71
CA SER A 20 21.70 3.08 4.11
C SER A 20 21.91 1.57 4.15
N THR A 21 20.88 0.81 4.51
CA THR A 21 20.89 -0.65 4.58
C THR A 21 20.51 -1.32 3.26
N MET A 22 20.19 -0.53 2.22
CA MET A 22 19.64 -1.03 0.95
C MET A 22 18.44 -1.96 1.16
N GLN A 23 17.48 -1.52 1.97
CA GLN A 23 16.29 -2.30 2.30
C GLN A 23 15.62 -2.85 1.04
N GLU A 24 15.52 -4.18 0.97
CA GLU A 24 14.82 -4.91 -0.09
C GLU A 24 13.32 -4.62 -0.01
N GLU A 25 12.70 -4.35 -1.16
CA GLU A 25 11.26 -4.45 -1.32
C GLU A 25 10.78 -5.87 -0.98
N ASN A 26 9.60 -5.96 -0.40
CA ASN A 26 9.08 -7.23 0.10
C ASN A 26 7.55 -7.29 0.01
N LEU A 27 6.93 -8.30 0.61
CA LEU A 27 5.49 -8.54 0.53
C LEU A 27 4.62 -7.37 1.01
N THR A 28 5.16 -6.43 1.79
CA THR A 28 4.40 -5.34 2.43
C THR A 28 5.05 -3.97 2.25
N LEU A 29 6.16 -3.86 1.51
CA LEU A 29 6.90 -2.62 1.34
C LEU A 29 7.35 -2.45 -0.10
N ASP A 30 7.08 -1.26 -0.65
CA ASP A 30 7.39 -0.87 -2.03
C ASP A 30 7.87 0.58 -2.06
N PHE A 31 8.93 0.85 -2.82
CA PHE A 31 9.50 2.17 -3.00
C PHE A 31 9.16 2.70 -4.40
N LYS A 32 8.77 3.96 -4.48
CA LYS A 32 8.44 4.60 -5.75
C LYS A 32 9.01 6.00 -5.82
N THR A 33 9.51 6.36 -7.00
CA THR A 33 9.74 7.76 -7.34
C THR A 33 8.56 8.31 -8.13
N ILE A 34 8.34 9.60 -8.07
CA ILE A 34 7.37 10.29 -8.93
C ILE A 34 8.09 11.20 -9.92
N ASN A 35 7.38 11.55 -10.99
CA ASN A 35 7.83 12.54 -11.94
C ASN A 35 7.37 13.95 -11.56
N ASN A 36 6.13 14.08 -11.06
CA ASN A 36 5.58 15.37 -10.64
C ASN A 36 4.60 15.21 -9.47
N ALA A 37 4.66 16.14 -8.51
CA ALA A 37 3.75 16.20 -7.36
C ALA A 37 2.27 16.36 -7.73
N ASN A 38 1.95 16.89 -8.91
CA ASN A 38 0.57 17.05 -9.32
C ASN A 38 -0.11 15.73 -9.77
N LEU A 39 0.60 14.60 -9.82
CA LEU A 39 0.10 13.32 -10.33
C LEU A 39 -0.52 13.46 -11.74
N ALA A 40 -0.10 14.44 -12.55
CA ALA A 40 -0.70 14.65 -13.87
C ALA A 40 -0.20 13.62 -14.90
N ASN A 41 0.99 13.05 -14.69
CA ASN A 41 1.54 12.03 -15.55
C ASN A 41 0.77 10.71 -15.39
N LYS A 42 0.48 10.04 -16.52
CA LYS A 42 -0.11 8.71 -16.58
C LYS A 42 0.68 7.70 -15.75
N ASP A 43 2.01 7.75 -15.76
CA ASP A 43 2.84 6.75 -15.08
C ASP A 43 2.70 6.83 -13.55
N ASP A 44 2.68 8.04 -12.99
CA ASP A 44 2.52 8.22 -11.54
C ASP A 44 1.11 7.78 -11.08
N LYS A 45 0.07 8.08 -11.88
CA LYS A 45 -1.31 7.59 -11.61
C LYS A 45 -1.41 6.07 -11.70
N ARG A 46 -0.75 5.46 -12.70
CA ARG A 46 -0.69 4.00 -12.87
C ARG A 46 0.02 3.34 -11.68
N ASN A 47 1.10 3.94 -11.20
CA ASN A 47 1.81 3.43 -10.02
C ASN A 47 0.90 3.44 -8.77
N LEU A 48 0.12 4.51 -8.57
CA LEU A 48 -0.87 4.55 -7.48
C LEU A 48 -1.93 3.45 -7.64
N ALA A 49 -2.56 3.36 -8.82
CA ALA A 49 -3.60 2.36 -9.10
C ALA A 49 -3.10 0.91 -8.95
N LYS A 50 -1.91 0.62 -9.49
CA LYS A 50 -1.27 -0.71 -9.36
C LYS A 50 -0.98 -1.05 -7.91
N SER A 51 -0.40 -0.12 -7.15
CA SER A 51 -0.03 -0.38 -5.77
C SER A 51 -1.26 -0.63 -4.90
N LEU A 52 -2.31 0.19 -5.06
CA LEU A 52 -3.60 0.00 -4.39
C LEU A 52 -4.22 -1.35 -4.72
N SER A 53 -4.31 -1.70 -6.00
CA SER A 53 -4.83 -2.99 -6.45
C SER A 53 -4.01 -4.16 -5.88
N ALA A 54 -2.69 -4.12 -6.05
CA ALA A 54 -1.81 -5.22 -5.69
C ALA A 54 -1.77 -5.50 -4.19
N PHE A 55 -1.63 -4.46 -3.37
CA PHE A 55 -1.58 -4.63 -1.91
C PHE A 55 -2.94 -4.98 -1.31
N ALA A 56 -4.03 -4.36 -1.78
CA ALA A 56 -5.37 -4.68 -1.28
C ALA A 56 -5.80 -6.11 -1.62
N ASN A 57 -5.38 -6.63 -2.77
CA ASN A 57 -5.60 -8.03 -3.18
C ASN A 57 -4.63 -9.03 -2.51
N SER A 58 -3.73 -8.55 -1.67
CA SER A 58 -2.73 -9.32 -0.93
C SER A 58 -2.87 -9.06 0.58
N SER A 59 -1.78 -9.04 1.34
CA SER A 59 -1.79 -8.82 2.79
C SER A 59 -1.69 -7.34 3.20
N GLY A 60 -2.07 -6.41 2.32
CA GLY A 60 -1.82 -4.99 2.50
C GLY A 60 -0.34 -4.61 2.37
N GLY A 61 -0.02 -3.33 2.55
CA GLY A 61 1.34 -2.85 2.47
C GLY A 61 1.51 -1.34 2.59
N LEU A 62 2.76 -0.91 2.48
CA LEU A 62 3.21 0.47 2.49
C LEU A 62 3.89 0.80 1.18
N VAL A 63 3.53 1.95 0.60
CA VAL A 63 4.25 2.55 -0.51
C VAL A 63 4.95 3.80 0.00
N ILE A 64 6.26 3.86 -0.17
CA ILE A 64 7.08 5.02 0.21
C ILE A 64 7.47 5.76 -1.07
N TRP A 65 6.90 6.96 -1.22
CA TRP A 65 7.06 7.82 -2.38
C TRP A 65 8.18 8.84 -2.17
N GLY A 66 9.04 8.98 -3.18
CA GLY A 66 10.22 9.82 -3.12
C GLY A 66 11.48 9.05 -2.69
N VAL A 67 11.47 7.72 -2.83
CA VAL A 67 12.66 6.88 -2.63
C VAL A 67 12.95 6.15 -3.93
N ALA A 68 14.19 6.22 -4.39
CA ALA A 68 14.66 5.50 -5.57
C ALA A 68 15.03 4.07 -5.18
N ALA A 69 14.55 3.10 -5.94
CA ALA A 69 14.95 1.71 -5.81
C ALA A 69 15.64 1.18 -7.07
N LYS A 70 16.56 0.24 -6.88
CA LYS A 70 17.25 -0.48 -7.97
C LYS A 70 17.47 -1.93 -7.59
N LYS A 71 17.45 -2.80 -8.60
CA LYS A 71 17.74 -4.22 -8.45
C LYS A 71 19.15 -4.49 -7.92
N ASN A 72 19.23 -5.30 -6.88
CA ASN A 72 20.49 -5.84 -6.38
C ASN A 72 20.95 -7.06 -7.21
N LYS A 73 22.04 -7.72 -6.78
CA LYS A 73 22.60 -8.90 -7.46
C LYS A 73 21.63 -10.10 -7.54
N ARG A 74 20.60 -10.13 -6.69
CA ARG A 74 19.55 -11.16 -6.65
C ARG A 74 18.33 -10.78 -7.49
N GLY A 75 18.32 -9.60 -8.11
CA GLY A 75 17.22 -9.10 -8.93
C GLY A 75 16.10 -8.40 -8.17
N ILE A 76 16.28 -8.19 -6.85
CA ILE A 76 15.29 -7.59 -5.94
C ILE A 76 15.53 -6.09 -5.85
N ASP A 77 14.47 -5.30 -5.99
CA ASP A 77 14.55 -3.84 -5.88
C ASP A 77 14.85 -3.42 -4.43
N CYS A 78 15.89 -2.61 -4.26
CA CYS A 78 16.38 -2.14 -2.96
C CYS A 78 16.37 -0.62 -2.93
N ALA A 79 16.06 -0.02 -1.79
CA ALA A 79 16.21 1.43 -1.60
C ALA A 79 17.67 1.86 -1.83
N THR A 80 17.88 2.91 -2.62
CA THR A 80 19.22 3.39 -3.01
C THR A 80 19.43 4.88 -2.80
N GLY A 81 18.36 5.66 -2.58
CA GLY A 81 18.50 7.09 -2.34
C GLY A 81 17.17 7.80 -2.15
N LEU A 82 17.21 8.91 -1.41
CA LEU A 82 16.10 9.84 -1.34
C LEU A 82 16.00 10.65 -2.63
N LYS A 83 14.81 10.64 -3.22
CA LYS A 83 14.40 11.50 -4.33
C LYS A 83 13.18 12.29 -3.88
N GLU A 84 13.44 13.19 -2.93
CA GLU A 84 12.41 13.99 -2.27
C GLU A 84 11.52 14.73 -3.28
N ILE A 85 10.24 14.74 -2.98
CA ILE A 85 9.19 15.34 -3.77
C ILE A 85 9.12 16.82 -3.40
N LYS A 86 9.30 17.70 -4.39
CA LYS A 86 8.94 19.13 -4.26
C LYS A 86 7.42 19.26 -4.31
N ASP A 87 6.88 20.25 -3.61
CA ASP A 87 5.42 20.44 -3.49
C ASP A 87 4.72 19.24 -2.84
N ILE A 88 5.32 18.70 -1.78
CA ILE A 88 4.85 17.47 -1.12
C ILE A 88 3.41 17.61 -0.59
N ARG A 89 2.98 18.82 -0.18
CA ARG A 89 1.61 19.08 0.27
C ARG A 89 0.61 18.97 -0.88
N LEU A 90 0.99 19.43 -2.08
CA LEU A 90 0.19 19.24 -3.29
C LEU A 90 0.11 17.74 -3.62
N PHE A 91 1.22 17.01 -3.54
CA PHE A 91 1.23 15.58 -3.78
C PHE A 91 0.30 14.82 -2.82
N LEU A 92 0.30 15.16 -1.53
CA LEU A 92 -0.64 14.60 -0.56
C LEU A 92 -2.10 14.87 -0.95
N SER A 93 -2.44 16.10 -1.33
CA SER A 93 -3.80 16.41 -1.79
C SER A 93 -4.20 15.59 -3.02
N ARG A 94 -3.27 15.39 -3.97
CA ARG A 94 -3.52 14.58 -5.16
C ARG A 94 -3.64 13.10 -4.88
N LEU A 95 -2.84 12.56 -3.95
CA LEU A 95 -3.01 11.17 -3.50
C LEU A 95 -4.45 10.96 -2.97
N ASN A 96 -4.91 11.83 -2.07
CA ASN A 96 -6.26 11.75 -1.51
C ASN A 96 -7.35 11.87 -2.59
N GLU A 97 -7.20 12.79 -3.55
CA GLU A 97 -8.14 12.97 -4.66
C GLU A 97 -8.22 11.73 -5.57
N PHE A 98 -7.07 11.19 -5.98
CA PHE A 98 -7.03 10.10 -6.96
C PHE A 98 -7.32 8.73 -6.35
N THR A 99 -7.12 8.51 -5.06
CA THR A 99 -7.34 7.21 -4.41
C THR A 99 -8.76 6.66 -4.65
N GLY A 100 -9.79 7.50 -4.55
CA GLY A 100 -11.18 7.07 -4.75
C GLY A 100 -11.53 6.62 -6.18
N MET A 101 -10.68 6.92 -7.17
CA MET A 101 -10.87 6.53 -8.57
C MET A 101 -9.74 5.67 -9.13
N ALA A 102 -8.70 5.40 -8.33
CA ALA A 102 -7.55 4.62 -8.73
C ALA A 102 -7.85 3.12 -8.78
N VAL A 103 -8.85 2.65 -8.04
CA VAL A 103 -9.27 1.25 -7.99
C VAL A 103 -10.78 1.08 -7.98
N SER A 104 -11.25 -0.06 -8.47
CA SER A 104 -12.67 -0.44 -8.46
C SER A 104 -12.83 -1.94 -8.16
N PRO A 105 -13.60 -2.34 -7.13
CA PRO A 105 -14.20 -1.49 -6.09
C PRO A 105 -13.14 -0.68 -5.32
N ILE A 106 -13.58 0.38 -4.63
CA ILE A 106 -12.67 1.19 -3.80
C ILE A 106 -12.11 0.34 -2.65
N VAL A 107 -10.91 0.70 -2.17
CA VAL A 107 -10.31 0.09 -0.99
C VAL A 107 -10.59 1.01 0.19
N ASP A 108 -11.23 0.46 1.22
CA ASP A 108 -11.52 1.20 2.45
C ASP A 108 -10.23 1.45 3.25
N ASP A 109 -10.21 2.51 4.07
CA ASP A 109 -9.12 2.82 5.00
C ASP A 109 -7.70 2.97 4.42
N VAL A 110 -7.58 3.33 3.13
CA VAL A 110 -6.32 3.81 2.56
C VAL A 110 -5.94 5.14 3.22
N ARG A 111 -4.69 5.25 3.68
CA ARG A 111 -4.20 6.46 4.38
C ARG A 111 -2.94 7.01 3.73
N HIS A 112 -2.86 8.33 3.64
CA HIS A 112 -1.70 9.03 3.11
C HIS A 112 -1.18 10.03 4.14
N ARG A 113 0.14 10.08 4.32
CA ARG A 113 0.79 11.14 5.08
C ARG A 113 2.12 11.52 4.46
N ILE A 114 2.69 12.60 4.95
CA ILE A 114 3.97 13.14 4.49
C ILE A 114 4.95 13.24 5.64
N ILE A 115 6.23 13.16 5.30
CA ILE A 115 7.36 13.50 6.16
C ILE A 115 8.07 14.66 5.45
N GLU A 116 7.90 15.87 5.96
CA GLU A 116 8.59 17.05 5.44
C GLU A 116 10.05 17.04 5.91
N THR A 117 10.99 17.14 4.98
CA THR A 117 12.42 17.26 5.27
C THR A 117 12.89 18.71 5.21
N SER A 118 12.15 19.53 4.47
CA SER A 118 12.27 20.98 4.39
C SER A 118 10.93 21.58 3.96
N ALA A 119 10.83 22.91 3.90
CA ALA A 119 9.57 23.59 3.59
C ALA A 119 8.95 23.10 2.27
N ASN A 120 7.78 22.44 2.36
CA ASN A 120 7.01 21.90 1.23
C ASN A 120 7.80 20.91 0.35
N LYS A 121 8.72 20.16 0.95
CA LYS A 121 9.49 19.12 0.28
C LYS A 121 9.69 17.92 1.21
N GLY A 122 9.66 16.71 0.67
CA GLY A 122 9.93 15.51 1.48
C GLY A 122 9.47 14.21 0.84
N ILE A 123 8.99 13.30 1.67
CA ILE A 123 8.57 11.94 1.32
C ILE A 123 7.09 11.77 1.66
N ALA A 124 6.37 10.95 0.90
CA ALA A 124 5.00 10.56 1.23
C ALA A 124 4.92 9.07 1.48
N ILE A 125 4.00 8.67 2.36
CA ILE A 125 3.75 7.28 2.70
C ILE A 125 2.27 7.01 2.48
N THR A 126 1.97 5.96 1.71
CA THR A 126 0.63 5.41 1.55
C THR A 126 0.53 4.09 2.29
N TYR A 127 -0.41 3.98 3.23
CA TYR A 127 -0.84 2.73 3.82
C TYR A 127 -2.04 2.17 3.06
N ILE A 128 -1.97 0.88 2.76
CA ILE A 128 -3.00 0.15 2.02
C ILE A 128 -3.34 -1.10 2.84
N PRO A 129 -4.56 -1.22 3.39
CA PRO A 129 -4.95 -2.41 4.13
C PRO A 129 -5.14 -3.62 3.21
N GLU A 130 -5.04 -4.82 3.79
CA GLU A 130 -5.61 -6.02 3.17
C GLU A 130 -7.13 -5.85 3.05
N SER A 131 -7.67 -6.18 1.87
CA SER A 131 -9.12 -6.13 1.65
C SER A 131 -9.72 -7.54 1.60
N ALA A 132 -10.80 -7.73 2.35
CA ALA A 132 -11.61 -8.94 2.32
C ALA A 132 -12.66 -8.95 1.20
N SER A 133 -12.86 -7.82 0.50
CA SER A 133 -13.89 -7.63 -0.53
C SER A 133 -13.31 -7.55 -1.95
N GLY A 134 -12.04 -7.91 -2.13
CA GLY A 134 -11.41 -8.01 -3.44
C GLY A 134 -12.11 -9.02 -4.37
N PRO A 135 -11.73 -9.05 -5.66
CA PRO A 135 -10.57 -8.38 -6.22
C PRO A 135 -10.80 -6.90 -6.56
N HIS A 136 -9.79 -6.06 -6.32
CA HIS A 136 -9.74 -4.64 -6.66
C HIS A 136 -8.99 -4.41 -7.98
N MET A 137 -9.66 -3.87 -8.98
CA MET A 137 -9.07 -3.57 -10.30
C MET A 137 -8.33 -2.24 -10.26
N ALA A 138 -7.08 -2.20 -10.75
CA ALA A 138 -6.37 -0.96 -11.01
C ALA A 138 -7.01 -0.23 -12.20
N LYS A 139 -7.41 1.02 -11.98
CA LYS A 139 -7.92 1.93 -13.01
C LYS A 139 -6.77 2.79 -13.58
N MET A 140 -7.05 4.02 -13.98
CA MET A 140 -6.04 4.97 -14.48
C MET A 140 -5.27 4.49 -15.71
N GLY A 141 -5.95 3.78 -16.61
CA GLY A 141 -5.36 3.29 -17.87
C GLY A 141 -4.57 1.99 -17.73
N GLU A 142 -4.83 1.21 -16.68
CA GLU A 142 -4.45 -0.20 -16.57
C GLU A 142 -5.63 -1.13 -16.86
N ASP A 143 -6.78 -0.88 -16.21
CA ASP A 143 -8.01 -1.70 -16.28
C ASP A 143 -7.72 -3.21 -16.10
N ARG A 144 -6.89 -3.51 -15.10
CA ARG A 144 -6.34 -4.83 -14.81
C ARG A 144 -6.24 -5.04 -13.31
N TYR A 145 -6.27 -6.29 -12.89
CA TYR A 145 -6.11 -6.66 -11.48
C TYR A 145 -4.65 -7.06 -11.23
N TYR A 146 -4.11 -6.61 -10.09
CA TYR A 146 -2.76 -6.92 -9.66
C TYR A 146 -2.77 -7.57 -8.29
N LYS A 147 -1.69 -8.29 -7.98
CA LYS A 147 -1.43 -8.86 -6.67
C LYS A 147 0.07 -8.82 -6.39
N ARG A 148 0.45 -8.69 -5.12
CA ARG A 148 1.84 -8.78 -4.68
C ARG A 148 2.28 -10.24 -4.65
N SER A 149 3.44 -10.51 -5.24
CA SER A 149 4.16 -11.78 -5.09
C SER A 149 5.63 -11.47 -4.82
N GLY A 150 6.08 -11.76 -3.61
CA GLY A 150 7.42 -11.38 -3.16
C GLY A 150 7.64 -9.87 -3.20
N ASP A 151 8.58 -9.46 -4.02
CA ASP A 151 9.05 -8.09 -4.22
C ASP A 151 8.39 -7.39 -5.43
N SER A 152 7.46 -8.03 -6.13
CA SER A 152 6.87 -7.47 -7.35
C SER A 152 5.34 -7.54 -7.38
N PHE A 153 4.75 -6.70 -8.22
CA PHE A 153 3.33 -6.77 -8.57
C PHE A 153 3.17 -7.56 -9.86
N TYR A 154 2.41 -8.64 -9.82
CA TYR A 154 2.04 -9.38 -11.03
C TYR A 154 0.58 -9.15 -11.38
N ARG A 155 0.28 -9.23 -12.68
CA ARG A 155 -1.08 -9.15 -13.19
C ARG A 155 -1.79 -10.47 -12.91
N LEU A 156 -2.98 -10.41 -12.33
CA LEU A 156 -3.82 -11.57 -12.14
C LEU A 156 -4.34 -12.08 -13.47
N GLU A 157 -4.24 -13.39 -13.67
CA GLU A 157 -4.79 -14.08 -14.82
C GLU A 157 -6.21 -14.59 -14.51
N HIS A 158 -6.88 -15.16 -15.51
CA HIS A 158 -8.28 -15.58 -15.38
C HIS A 158 -8.53 -16.52 -14.19
N PHE A 159 -7.68 -17.54 -14.03
CA PHE A 159 -7.80 -18.50 -12.93
C PHE A 159 -7.58 -17.85 -11.55
N ASP A 160 -6.71 -16.83 -11.44
CA ASP A 160 -6.52 -16.09 -10.19
C ASP A 160 -7.81 -15.34 -9.82
N LEU A 161 -8.47 -14.75 -10.82
CA LEU A 161 -9.72 -14.03 -10.62
C LEU A 161 -10.85 -14.97 -10.23
N GLU A 162 -10.96 -16.13 -10.88
CA GLU A 162 -11.93 -17.16 -10.49
C GLU A 162 -11.76 -17.59 -9.03
N ASP A 163 -10.52 -17.84 -8.59
CA ASP A 163 -10.23 -18.14 -7.18
C ASP A 163 -10.65 -16.97 -6.28
N MET A 164 -10.31 -15.73 -6.64
CA MET A 164 -10.62 -14.56 -5.82
C MET A 164 -12.12 -14.26 -5.71
N PHE A 165 -12.88 -14.37 -6.81
CA PHE A 165 -14.33 -14.19 -6.79
C PHE A 165 -15.04 -15.35 -6.06
N GLY A 166 -14.47 -16.56 -6.11
CA GLY A 166 -15.01 -17.75 -5.45
C GLY A 166 -14.76 -17.79 -3.94
N ARG A 167 -13.82 -16.99 -3.42
CA ARG A 167 -13.56 -16.91 -1.98
C ARG A 167 -14.79 -16.39 -1.25
N ARG A 168 -15.38 -17.23 -0.40
CA ARG A 168 -16.37 -16.77 0.57
C ARG A 168 -15.72 -15.70 1.46
N PRO A 169 -16.41 -14.58 1.74
CA PRO A 169 -15.94 -13.61 2.71
C PRO A 169 -15.62 -14.33 4.02
N ARG A 170 -14.40 -14.14 4.55
CA ARG A 170 -14.06 -14.67 5.88
C ARG A 170 -14.95 -13.94 6.89
N PRO A 171 -15.85 -14.64 7.62
CA PRO A 171 -16.73 -13.97 8.56
C PRO A 171 -15.90 -13.33 9.67
N LYS A 172 -16.01 -12.00 9.81
CA LYS A 172 -15.45 -11.28 10.96
C LYS A 172 -16.45 -11.37 12.10
N LEU A 173 -16.21 -12.28 13.04
CA LEU A 173 -17.07 -12.50 14.20
C LEU A 173 -16.59 -11.63 15.37
N GLU A 174 -17.50 -10.80 15.89
CA GLU A 174 -17.31 -10.07 17.15
C GLU A 174 -18.26 -10.65 18.20
N ILE A 175 -17.70 -11.23 19.27
CA ILE A 175 -18.47 -11.88 20.33
C ILE A 175 -18.62 -10.91 21.50
N TYR A 176 -19.87 -10.66 21.88
CA TYR A 176 -20.23 -9.86 23.05
C TYR A 176 -20.83 -10.77 24.12
N THR A 177 -20.18 -10.88 25.28
CA THR A 177 -20.74 -11.60 26.43
C THR A 177 -21.48 -10.62 27.33
N ARG A 178 -22.77 -10.86 27.56
CA ARG A 178 -23.56 -10.08 28.53
C ARG A 178 -23.50 -10.76 29.89
N ASN A 179 -22.38 -10.60 30.59
CA ASN A 179 -22.34 -10.78 32.03
C ASN A 179 -22.34 -9.40 32.68
N GLY A 180 -23.13 -9.22 33.74
CA GLY A 180 -23.44 -7.93 34.35
C GLY A 180 -22.27 -7.08 34.86
N LYS A 181 -21.00 -7.41 34.57
CA LYS A 181 -19.83 -6.54 34.69
C LYS A 181 -18.80 -6.89 33.59
N ILE A 182 -18.58 -5.94 32.68
CA ILE A 182 -17.48 -5.79 31.69
C ILE A 182 -17.37 -6.89 30.62
N ALA A 183 -17.81 -6.56 29.40
CA ALA A 183 -17.55 -7.35 28.20
C ALA A 183 -16.07 -7.22 27.80
N THR A 184 -15.35 -8.35 27.73
CA THR A 184 -13.98 -8.41 27.21
C THR A 184 -14.02 -9.08 25.83
N PRO A 185 -13.40 -8.49 24.78
CA PRO A 185 -13.37 -9.10 23.46
C PRO A 185 -12.49 -10.37 23.48
N VAL A 186 -13.03 -11.47 22.97
CA VAL A 186 -12.32 -12.75 22.80
C VAL A 186 -12.14 -13.02 21.32
N SER A 187 -10.91 -13.23 20.86
CA SER A 187 -10.60 -13.60 19.47
C SER A 187 -10.68 -15.12 19.31
N ILE A 188 -11.55 -15.60 18.42
CA ILE A 188 -11.65 -17.02 18.07
C ILE A 188 -11.25 -17.19 16.60
N SER A 189 -10.34 -18.12 16.33
CA SER A 189 -10.01 -18.57 14.98
C SER A 189 -10.76 -19.87 14.71
N ILE A 190 -11.66 -19.83 13.73
CA ILE A 190 -12.32 -21.04 13.21
C ILE A 190 -11.38 -21.61 12.15
N ARG A 191 -10.96 -22.86 12.33
CA ARG A 191 -10.26 -23.64 11.30
C ARG A 191 -11.30 -24.50 10.57
N ASP A 192 -11.27 -24.44 9.25
CA ASP A 192 -11.85 -25.48 8.39
C ASP A 192 -10.90 -26.68 8.32
#